data_AF-A0A060BXM1-F1
#
_entry.id   AF-A0A060BXM1-F1
#
_cell.length_a   1.000
_cell.length_b   1.000
_cell.length_c   1.000
_cell.angle_alpha   90.00
_cell.angle_beta   90.00
_cell.angle_gamma   90.00
#
_symmetry.space_group_name_H-M   'P 1'
#
loop_
_entity.id
_entity.type
_entity.pdbx_description
1 polymer ?
#
loop_
_entity_poly.entity_id
_entity_poly.type
_entity_poly.pdbx_seq_one_letter_code
_entity_poly.pdbx_strand_id
1 'polypeptide(L)'
;ARARSAAALDDAVLRVLQQKEDLGLLDEEFDTPPQKVELDSPAHRDIARRLAVESAVLLSNSGVLPLDGEAVRKVAVIGPNAQCHAAMMGCYSFANHVLAHHPDTALGIDVPDMRTALAQRFTRWDITYEQGCDVEDTDTSGLPAAVAAAAAAELAVVVVGDRAGLFG
;
A
#
# COMPACT_ATOMS: atom_id res chain seq x y z
N ALA A 1 -8.25 -37.26 17.45
CA ALA A 1 -8.03 -37.13 16.00
C ALA A 1 -8.81 -38.23 15.30
N ARG A 2 -9.68 -37.94 14.31
CA ARG A 2 -10.30 -39.00 13.50
C ARG A 2 -9.23 -39.59 12.58
N ALA A 3 -8.98 -40.90 12.69
CA ALA A 3 -8.11 -41.61 11.76
C ALA A 3 -8.72 -41.53 10.35
N ARG A 4 -7.98 -40.98 9.37
CA ARG A 4 -8.39 -41.00 7.97
C ARG A 4 -7.99 -42.35 7.37
N SER A 5 -8.85 -42.93 6.54
CA SER A 5 -8.56 -44.19 5.83
C SER A 5 -7.49 -43.98 4.75
N ALA A 6 -6.80 -45.05 4.37
CA ALA A 6 -5.86 -45.02 3.24
C ALA A 6 -6.53 -44.51 1.95
N ALA A 7 -7.74 -44.99 1.64
CA ALA A 7 -8.51 -44.50 0.48
C ALA A 7 -8.75 -42.98 0.51
N ALA A 8 -9.03 -42.40 1.68
CA ALA A 8 -9.23 -40.95 1.79
C ALA A 8 -7.91 -40.16 1.60
N LEU A 9 -6.77 -40.77 1.91
CA LEU A 9 -5.45 -40.20 1.61
C LEU A 9 -5.16 -40.31 0.11
N ASP A 10 -5.41 -41.47 -0.50
CA ASP A 10 -5.20 -41.71 -1.93
C ASP A 10 -6.01 -40.71 -2.77
N ASP A 11 -7.29 -40.50 -2.43
CA ASP A 11 -8.14 -39.51 -3.09
C ASP A 11 -7.59 -38.07 -2.96
N ALA A 12 -6.99 -37.73 -1.81
CA ALA A 12 -6.41 -36.41 -1.59
C ALA A 12 -5.12 -36.21 -2.39
N VAL A 13 -4.28 -37.23 -2.45
CA VAL A 13 -3.05 -37.23 -3.24
C VAL A 13 -3.38 -37.15 -4.74
N LEU A 14 -4.35 -37.94 -5.21
CA LEU A 14 -4.78 -37.92 -6.61
C LEU A 14 -5.28 -36.54 -7.05
N ARG A 15 -6.01 -35.80 -6.21
CA ARG A 15 -6.41 -34.42 -6.54
C ARG A 15 -5.23 -33.47 -6.74
N VAL A 16 -4.19 -33.61 -5.91
CA VAL A 16 -2.97 -32.78 -6.04
C VAL A 16 -2.16 -33.19 -7.26
N LEU A 17 -2.03 -34.49 -7.51
CA LEU A 17 -1.29 -34.99 -8.67
C LEU A 17 -2.01 -34.63 -9.98
N GLN A 18 -3.33 -34.72 -10.02
CA GLN A 18 -4.11 -34.28 -11.19
C GLN A 18 -3.88 -32.81 -11.48
N GLN A 19 -3.92 -31.92 -10.46
CA GLN A 19 -3.62 -30.50 -10.67
C GLN A 19 -2.19 -30.28 -11.19
N LYS A 20 -1.22 -31.08 -10.75
CA LYS A 20 0.16 -30.99 -11.25
C LYS A 20 0.25 -31.45 -12.71
N GLU A 21 -0.42 -32.55 -13.05
CA GLU A 21 -0.52 -33.06 -14.41
C GLU A 21 -1.19 -32.04 -15.33
N ASP A 22 -2.33 -31.48 -14.93
CA ASP A 22 -3.08 -30.48 -15.70
C ASP A 22 -2.27 -29.19 -15.96
N LEU A 23 -1.32 -28.87 -15.07
CA LEU A 23 -0.39 -27.75 -15.20
C LEU A 23 0.90 -28.09 -15.97
N GLY A 24 1.05 -29.33 -16.46
CA GLY A 24 2.26 -29.82 -17.13
C GLY A 24 3.47 -29.97 -16.19
N LEU A 25 3.26 -29.91 -14.87
CA LEU A 25 4.35 -29.98 -13.88
C LEU A 25 4.90 -31.41 -13.69
N LEU A 26 4.37 -32.40 -14.42
CA LEU A 26 4.84 -33.78 -14.44
C LEU A 26 5.42 -34.18 -15.80
N ASP A 27 5.48 -33.25 -16.77
CA ASP A 27 6.01 -33.51 -18.11
C ASP A 27 7.54 -33.66 -18.08
N GLU A 28 8.11 -34.36 -19.07
CA GLU A 28 9.55 -34.63 -19.13
C GLU A 28 10.39 -33.35 -19.39
N GLU A 29 9.80 -32.34 -20.02
CA GLU A 29 10.45 -31.08 -20.36
C GLU A 29 9.81 -29.92 -19.60
N PHE A 30 10.62 -29.22 -18.81
CA PHE A 30 10.23 -27.96 -18.17
C PHE A 30 10.84 -26.79 -18.94
N ASP A 31 10.01 -25.86 -19.39
CA ASP A 31 10.50 -24.59 -19.91
C ASP A 31 11.28 -23.84 -18.83
N THR A 32 12.44 -23.31 -19.21
CA THR A 32 13.22 -22.48 -18.28
C THR A 32 12.42 -21.21 -17.99
N PRO A 33 12.27 -20.80 -16.72
CA PRO A 33 11.52 -19.60 -16.40
C PRO A 33 12.16 -18.38 -17.08
N PRO A 34 11.34 -17.40 -17.52
CA PRO A 34 11.84 -16.21 -18.16
C PRO A 34 12.83 -15.49 -17.24
N GLN A 35 14.03 -15.24 -17.73
CA GLN A 35 15.11 -14.59 -16.97
C GLN A 35 14.89 -13.07 -16.83
N LYS A 36 14.02 -12.49 -17.67
CA LYS A 36 13.65 -11.08 -17.64
C LYS A 36 12.16 -10.96 -17.86
N VAL A 37 11.48 -10.30 -16.93
CA VAL A 37 10.06 -10.00 -16.99
C VAL A 37 9.86 -8.53 -16.66
N GLU A 38 9.08 -7.83 -17.47
CA GLU A 38 8.64 -6.47 -17.14
C GLU A 38 7.45 -6.57 -16.19
N LEU A 39 7.68 -6.31 -14.90
CA LEU A 39 6.66 -6.45 -13.85
C LEU A 39 5.91 -5.14 -13.55
N ASP A 40 6.47 -3.99 -13.95
CA ASP A 40 5.93 -2.65 -13.66
C ASP A 40 5.82 -1.80 -14.94
N SER A 41 5.18 -2.36 -15.97
CA SER A 41 4.99 -1.68 -17.26
C SER A 41 4.09 -0.43 -17.11
N PRO A 42 4.19 0.55 -18.02
CA PRO A 42 3.28 1.70 -18.02
C PRO A 42 1.80 1.32 -18.08
N ALA A 43 1.47 0.21 -18.76
CA ALA A 43 0.10 -0.30 -18.84
C ALA A 43 -0.39 -0.84 -17.48
N HIS A 44 0.46 -1.57 -16.75
CA HIS A 44 0.13 -2.04 -15.39
C HIS A 44 -0.07 -0.86 -14.44
N ARG A 45 0.78 0.16 -14.53
CA ARG A 45 0.66 1.39 -13.73
C ARG A 45 -0.64 2.13 -13.99
N ASP A 46 -1.07 2.24 -15.25
CA ASP A 46 -2.34 2.91 -15.56
C ASP A 46 -3.54 2.13 -14.99
N ILE A 47 -3.54 0.80 -15.11
CA ILE A 47 -4.59 -0.04 -14.52
C ILE A 47 -4.61 0.11 -12.99
N ALA A 48 -3.45 0.01 -12.33
CA ALA A 48 -3.34 0.16 -10.89
C ALA A 48 -3.83 1.54 -10.41
N ARG A 49 -3.44 2.62 -11.11
CA ARG A 49 -3.90 3.98 -10.84
C ARG A 49 -5.42 4.10 -10.99
N ARG A 50 -6.00 3.54 -12.05
CA ARG A 50 -7.46 3.60 -12.28
C ARG A 50 -8.22 2.84 -11.19
N LEU A 51 -7.76 1.63 -10.84
CA LEU A 51 -8.34 0.85 -9.74
C LEU A 51 -8.24 1.61 -8.40
N ALA A 52 -7.11 2.23 -8.09
CA ALA A 52 -6.94 3.01 -6.87
C ALA A 52 -7.92 4.20 -6.80
N VAL A 53 -8.10 4.92 -7.91
CA VAL A 53 -9.05 6.04 -8.00
C VAL A 53 -10.50 5.56 -7.85
N GLU A 54 -10.87 4.46 -8.51
CA GLU A 54 -12.24 3.90 -8.46
C GLU A 54 -12.56 3.24 -7.11
N SER A 55 -11.54 2.81 -6.36
CA SER A 55 -11.71 2.18 -5.04
C SER A 55 -11.79 3.18 -3.89
N ALA A 56 -11.48 4.45 -4.12
CA ALA A 56 -11.55 5.48 -3.10
C ALA A 56 -13.01 5.89 -2.84
N VAL A 57 -13.44 5.85 -1.58
CA VAL A 57 -14.81 6.19 -1.19
C VAL A 57 -14.85 7.54 -0.47
N LEU A 58 -15.56 8.51 -1.07
CA LEU A 58 -15.84 9.79 -0.42
C LEU A 58 -17.02 9.64 0.54
N LEU A 59 -16.75 9.60 1.84
CA LEU A 59 -17.78 9.41 2.88
C LEU A 59 -18.49 10.72 3.25
N SER A 60 -17.80 11.86 3.20
CA SER A 60 -18.35 13.16 3.57
C SER A 60 -17.65 14.27 2.82
N ASN A 61 -18.41 15.29 2.41
CA ASN A 61 -17.89 16.51 1.79
C ASN A 61 -18.81 17.69 2.10
N SER A 62 -18.28 18.71 2.76
CA SER A 62 -18.98 19.96 3.10
C SER A 62 -18.81 21.07 2.05
N GLY A 63 -18.38 20.72 0.83
CA GLY A 63 -18.12 21.65 -0.27
C GLY A 63 -16.64 22.05 -0.43
N VAL A 64 -15.74 21.40 0.30
CA VAL A 64 -14.29 21.61 0.20
C VAL A 64 -13.70 20.90 -1.02
N LEU A 65 -14.26 19.74 -1.39
CA LEU A 65 -13.84 18.98 -2.57
C LEU A 65 -14.76 19.25 -3.78
N PRO A 66 -14.21 19.30 -5.01
CA PRO A 66 -12.79 19.15 -5.35
C PRO A 66 -11.95 20.36 -4.95
N LEU A 67 -10.68 20.14 -4.61
CA LEU A 67 -9.77 21.20 -4.19
C LEU A 67 -9.47 22.15 -5.36
N ASP A 68 -9.56 23.46 -5.09
CA ASP A 68 -8.99 24.47 -5.98
C ASP A 68 -7.49 24.60 -5.70
N GLY A 69 -6.70 23.92 -6.54
CA GLY A 69 -5.25 23.91 -6.43
C GLY A 69 -4.56 25.26 -6.64
N GLU A 70 -5.23 26.25 -7.23
CA GLU A 70 -4.68 27.59 -7.44
C GLU A 70 -5.01 28.54 -6.27
N ALA A 71 -6.14 28.33 -5.60
CA ALA A 71 -6.55 29.12 -4.45
C ALA A 71 -5.79 28.77 -3.17
N VAL A 72 -5.45 27.48 -2.99
CA VAL A 72 -4.71 26.99 -1.82
C VAL A 72 -3.21 27.17 -2.03
N ARG A 73 -2.52 27.71 -1.03
CA ARG A 73 -1.06 27.91 -1.02
C ARG A 73 -0.38 27.24 0.16
N LYS A 74 -0.98 27.21 1.35
CA LYS A 74 -0.39 26.60 2.56
C LYS A 74 -1.13 25.33 2.94
N VAL A 75 -0.45 24.20 2.91
CA VAL A 75 -1.04 22.90 3.21
C VAL A 75 -0.25 22.20 4.31
N ALA A 76 -0.94 21.67 5.30
CA ALA A 76 -0.36 20.78 6.30
C ALA A 76 -0.74 19.34 5.96
N VAL A 77 0.24 18.48 5.71
CA VAL A 77 0.06 17.03 5.61
C VAL A 77 0.37 16.43 6.96
N ILE A 78 -0.61 15.77 7.59
CA ILE A 78 -0.52 15.34 8.98
C ILE A 78 -0.81 13.84 9.07
N GLY A 79 -0.10 13.16 9.96
CA GLY A 79 -0.49 11.82 10.41
C GLY A 79 0.54 10.73 10.09
N PRO A 80 0.52 9.63 10.86
CA PRO A 80 1.54 8.58 10.84
C PRO A 80 1.64 7.81 9.53
N ASN A 81 0.60 7.87 8.70
CA ASN A 81 0.55 7.16 7.43
C ASN A 81 0.84 8.07 6.23
N ALA A 82 1.02 9.38 6.43
CA ALA A 82 1.17 10.31 5.32
C ALA A 82 2.51 10.14 4.56
N GLN A 83 3.53 9.58 5.23
CA GLN A 83 4.83 9.23 4.64
C GLN A 83 5.16 7.73 4.76
N CYS A 84 4.16 6.87 4.99
CA CYS A 84 4.35 5.44 5.22
C CYS A 84 3.96 4.59 4.00
N HIS A 85 4.94 4.20 3.19
CA HIS A 85 4.72 3.31 2.03
C HIS A 85 4.12 1.96 2.43
N ALA A 86 4.55 1.41 3.57
CA ALA A 86 4.04 0.15 4.10
C ALA A 86 2.52 0.20 4.35
N ALA A 87 2.01 1.32 4.90
CA ALA A 87 0.58 1.49 5.14
C ALA A 87 -0.24 1.52 3.84
N MET A 88 0.32 2.05 2.75
CA MET A 88 -0.35 2.09 1.45
C MET A 88 -0.44 0.71 0.78
N MET A 89 0.56 -0.15 1.00
CA MET A 89 0.70 -1.43 0.27
C MET A 89 -0.02 -2.61 0.94
N GLY A 90 -0.31 -2.55 2.24
CA GLY A 90 -1.01 -3.61 2.98
C GLY A 90 -0.23 -4.92 3.16
N CYS A 91 -0.81 -5.91 3.86
CA CYS A 91 -0.08 -7.06 4.42
C CYS A 91 0.49 -8.07 3.39
N TYR A 92 -0.15 -8.23 2.24
CA TYR A 92 0.26 -9.21 1.21
C TYR A 92 0.92 -8.54 0.00
N SER A 93 1.74 -7.53 0.27
CA SER A 93 2.54 -6.85 -0.74
C SER A 93 3.99 -7.32 -0.70
N PHE A 94 4.69 -7.21 -1.83
CA PHE A 94 6.14 -7.43 -1.88
C PHE A 94 6.88 -6.55 -0.85
N ALA A 95 6.43 -5.30 -0.69
CA ALA A 95 6.98 -4.34 0.26
C ALA A 95 6.92 -4.82 1.72
N ASN A 96 5.79 -5.37 2.16
CA ASN A 96 5.60 -5.73 3.57
C ASN A 96 5.88 -7.22 3.86
N HIS A 97 5.65 -8.11 2.90
CA HIS A 97 5.76 -9.56 3.11
C HIS A 97 7.13 -10.11 2.72
N VAL A 98 7.75 -9.56 1.66
CA VAL A 98 9.04 -10.06 1.15
C VAL A 98 10.18 -9.19 1.64
N LEU A 99 10.14 -7.88 1.41
CA LEU A 99 11.25 -6.99 1.77
C LEU A 99 11.49 -6.89 3.28
N ALA A 100 10.51 -7.22 4.12
CA ALA A 100 10.71 -7.37 5.56
C ALA A 100 11.81 -8.39 5.91
N HIS A 101 12.02 -9.40 5.06
CA HIS A 101 13.08 -10.40 5.18
C HIS A 101 14.36 -10.03 4.41
N HIS A 102 14.38 -8.90 3.71
CA HIS A 102 15.47 -8.44 2.85
C HIS A 102 15.73 -6.92 3.01
N PRO A 103 16.18 -6.46 4.20
CA PRO A 103 16.25 -5.03 4.53
C PRO A 103 17.20 -4.21 3.65
N ASP A 104 18.21 -4.85 3.06
CA ASP A 104 19.18 -4.18 2.16
C ASP A 104 18.66 -4.03 0.72
N THR A 105 17.48 -4.57 0.41
CA THR A 105 16.87 -4.50 -0.92
C THR A 105 15.97 -3.28 -1.03
N ALA A 106 16.27 -2.39 -1.98
CA ALA A 106 15.42 -1.25 -2.28
C ALA A 106 14.02 -1.69 -2.73
N LEU A 107 13.02 -0.85 -2.48
CA LEU A 107 11.62 -1.12 -2.83
C LEU A 107 11.43 -1.48 -4.32
N GLY A 108 12.24 -0.89 -5.20
CA GLY A 108 12.27 -1.22 -6.63
C GLY A 108 11.06 -0.73 -7.43
N ILE A 109 10.06 -0.16 -6.77
CA ILE A 109 8.88 0.48 -7.37
C ILE A 109 8.77 1.92 -6.85
N ASP A 110 8.42 2.83 -7.75
CA ASP A 110 8.12 4.22 -7.40
C ASP A 110 6.68 4.32 -6.88
N VAL A 111 6.53 4.55 -5.58
CA VAL A 111 5.26 4.72 -4.88
C VAL A 111 5.38 6.03 -4.11
N PRO A 112 4.86 7.16 -4.60
CA PRO A 112 4.99 8.42 -3.88
C PRO A 112 4.13 8.42 -2.62
N ASP A 113 4.69 8.92 -1.51
CA ASP A 113 3.90 9.21 -0.31
C ASP A 113 2.91 10.37 -0.53
N MET A 114 2.00 10.61 0.43
CA MET A 114 0.94 11.62 0.27
C MET A 114 1.53 13.02 0.05
N ARG A 115 2.57 13.39 0.80
CA ARG A 115 3.24 14.69 0.66
C ARG A 115 3.84 14.83 -0.73
N THR A 116 4.53 13.80 -1.21
CA THR A 116 5.21 13.77 -2.50
C THR A 116 4.19 13.83 -3.64
N ALA A 117 3.12 13.05 -3.56
CA ALA A 117 2.04 13.04 -4.55
C ALA A 117 1.34 14.41 -4.65
N LEU A 118 1.07 15.07 -3.52
CA LEU A 118 0.49 16.41 -3.50
C LEU A 118 1.46 17.46 -4.05
N ALA A 119 2.74 17.39 -3.71
CA ALA A 119 3.77 18.31 -4.23
C ALA A 119 3.94 18.17 -5.76
N GLN A 120 3.89 16.95 -6.29
CA GLN A 120 3.93 16.68 -7.72
C GLN A 120 2.66 17.18 -8.43
N ARG A 121 1.49 17.06 -7.79
CA ARG A 121 0.21 17.46 -8.38
C ARG A 121 -0.06 18.96 -8.31
N PHE A 122 0.43 19.64 -7.27
CA PHE A 122 0.16 21.05 -6.98
C PHE A 122 1.46 21.80 -6.69
N THR A 123 2.15 22.24 -7.74
CA THR A 123 3.50 22.81 -7.65
C THR A 123 3.57 24.18 -6.95
N ARG A 124 2.43 24.80 -6.66
CA ARG A 124 2.34 26.11 -5.97
C ARG A 124 2.13 25.98 -4.47
N TRP A 125 1.87 24.77 -3.98
CA TRP A 125 1.62 24.51 -2.57
C TRP A 125 2.92 24.50 -1.78
N ASP A 126 2.93 25.24 -0.68
CA ASP A 126 3.89 25.15 0.40
C ASP A 126 3.35 24.11 1.39
N ILE A 127 3.99 22.93 1.40
CA ILE A 127 3.52 21.75 2.13
C ILE A 127 4.41 21.52 3.35
N THR A 128 3.83 21.68 4.55
CA THR A 128 4.43 21.23 5.80
C THR A 128 4.00 19.79 6.10
N TYR A 129 4.85 19.05 6.81
CA TYR A 129 4.52 17.72 7.29
C TYR A 129 4.75 17.63 8.80
N GLU A 130 3.77 17.04 9.49
CA GLU A 130 3.89 16.67 10.90
C GLU A 130 3.33 15.26 11.11
N GLN A 131 4.09 14.38 11.74
CA GLN A 131 3.61 13.03 12.01
C GLN A 131 2.45 13.02 13.01
N GLY A 132 2.52 13.86 14.05
CA GLY A 132 1.57 13.86 15.16
C GLY A 132 1.92 12.78 16.19
N CYS A 133 1.31 11.60 16.09
CA CYS A 133 1.59 10.44 16.94
C CYS A 133 1.84 9.21 16.05
N ASP A 134 2.40 8.15 16.63
CA ASP A 134 2.48 6.86 15.94
C ASP A 134 1.13 6.12 15.94
N VAL A 135 1.03 5.00 15.20
CA VAL A 135 -0.11 4.09 15.20
C VAL A 135 -0.02 3.11 16.37
N GLU A 136 1.19 2.74 16.79
CA GLU A 136 1.44 1.61 17.70
C GLU A 136 1.63 1.99 19.16
N ASP A 137 1.85 3.27 19.45
CA ASP A 137 2.07 3.76 20.81
C ASP A 137 1.08 4.85 21.21
N THR A 138 1.20 5.29 22.47
CA THR A 138 0.33 6.29 23.08
C THR A 138 1.04 7.64 23.25
N ASP A 139 2.19 7.86 22.62
CA ASP A 139 2.90 9.13 22.74
C ASP A 139 2.17 10.23 21.97
N THR A 140 1.67 11.20 22.72
CA THR A 140 0.97 12.37 22.17
C THR A 140 1.87 13.62 22.09
N SER A 141 3.17 13.49 22.36
CA SER A 141 4.10 14.62 22.45
C SER A 141 4.23 15.41 21.14
N GLY A 142 4.00 14.78 19.98
CA GLY A 142 4.00 15.43 18.66
C GLY A 142 2.65 16.06 18.25
N LEU A 143 1.55 15.81 18.97
CA LEU A 143 0.25 16.39 18.64
C LEU A 143 0.23 17.93 18.67
N PRO A 144 0.88 18.62 19.63
CA PRO A 144 0.94 20.08 19.61
C PRO A 144 1.55 20.67 18.33
N ALA A 145 2.59 20.03 17.78
CA ALA A 145 3.20 20.46 16.52
C ALA A 145 2.25 20.26 15.33
N ALA A 146 1.58 19.10 15.26
CA ALA A 146 0.57 18.83 14.25
C ALA A 146 -0.61 19.82 14.30
N VAL A 147 -1.07 20.18 15.51
CA VAL A 147 -2.12 21.19 15.70
C VAL A 147 -1.64 22.57 15.24
N ALA A 148 -0.40 22.96 15.57
CA ALA A 148 0.17 24.23 15.13
C ALA A 148 0.30 24.29 13.60
N ALA A 149 0.73 23.20 12.95
CA ALA A 149 0.81 23.10 11.50
C ALA A 149 -0.58 23.22 10.84
N ALA A 150 -1.59 22.52 11.37
CA ALA A 150 -2.96 22.63 10.88
C ALA A 150 -3.51 24.05 11.01
N ALA A 151 -3.27 24.72 12.15
CA ALA A 151 -3.74 26.08 12.39
C ALA A 151 -3.05 27.14 11.51
N ALA A 152 -1.82 26.87 11.06
CA ALA A 152 -1.05 27.75 10.17
C ALA A 152 -1.36 27.54 8.68
N ALA A 153 -2.08 26.47 8.33
CA ALA A 153 -2.40 26.09 6.95
C ALA A 153 -3.81 26.54 6.52
N GLU A 154 -4.01 26.66 5.21
CA GLU A 154 -5.33 26.90 4.60
C GLU A 154 -6.08 25.57 4.40
N LEU A 155 -5.33 24.47 4.26
CA LEU A 155 -5.84 23.11 4.12
C LEU A 155 -5.00 22.16 4.97
N ALA A 156 -5.66 21.30 5.75
CA ALA A 156 -5.02 20.17 6.42
C ALA A 156 -5.44 18.86 5.75
N VAL A 157 -4.47 18.05 5.32
CA VAL A 157 -4.67 16.69 4.81
C VAL A 157 -4.20 15.71 5.89
N VAL A 158 -5.15 15.07 6.56
CA VAL A 158 -4.87 14.15 7.67
C VAL A 158 -4.95 12.71 7.18
N VAL A 159 -3.83 11.98 7.26
CA VAL A 159 -3.68 10.60 6.79
C VAL A 159 -3.49 9.67 7.99
N VAL A 160 -4.56 8.99 8.37
CA VAL A 160 -4.62 8.08 9.52
C VAL A 160 -5.15 6.73 9.09
N GLY A 161 -4.92 5.72 9.93
CA GLY A 161 -5.37 4.37 9.70
C GLY A 161 -4.44 3.38 10.37
N ASP A 162 -4.63 2.13 10.01
CA ASP A 162 -3.81 1.00 10.45
C ASP A 162 -2.47 0.91 9.67
N ARG A 163 -1.57 0.02 10.11
CA ARG A 163 -0.37 -0.44 9.40
C ARG A 163 -0.41 -1.96 9.27
N ALA A 164 0.20 -2.46 8.20
CA ALA A 164 0.29 -3.91 7.96
C ALA A 164 0.93 -4.64 9.15
N GLY A 165 0.31 -5.76 9.56
CA GLY A 165 0.81 -6.60 10.66
C GLY A 165 0.22 -6.29 12.04
N LEU A 166 -0.63 -5.27 12.18
CA LEU A 166 -1.27 -4.94 13.47
C LEU A 166 -2.52 -5.77 13.80
N PHE A 167 -3.15 -6.35 12.79
CA PHE A 167 -4.22 -7.35 12.97
C PHE A 167 -3.80 -8.65 12.27
N GLY A 168 -3.27 -9.60 13.05
CA GLY A 168 -2.82 -10.91 12.60
C GLY A 168 -2.32 -11.77 13.75
#